data_AF-A0AAV1AX25-F1
#
_entry.id   AF-A0AAV1AX25-F1
#
_cell.length_a   1.000
_cell.length_b   1.000
_cell.length_c   1.000
_cell.angle_alpha   90.00
_cell.angle_beta   90.00
_cell.angle_gamma   90.00
#
_symmetry.space_group_name_H-M   'P 1'
#
loop_
_entity.id
_entity.type
_entity.pdbx_description
1 polymer ?
#
loop_
_entity_poly.entity_id
_entity_poly.type
_entity_poly.pdbx_seq_one_letter_code
_entity_poly.pdbx_strand_id
1 'polypeptide(L)'
;MANFITSGSGGPRESLVERQAKINAACSSFIQIGFRPELFSLNNLHNHGYTDTKFLELIQPISFIPDLCALRSFFNIARESVYYPSATPPNGFFNFVNCINWMKSELSAKMQKEGMSVVALARILFDYAAPLTQVRKRIQSEIHELKERQMELEAQSARISADLKLKLGPLYGYEEPSIAEMRVGSYLLYVKDCIYRGITATPKFDEMACANLVDVFGGAMKERHLIKFLNDPVRKKRIETYFNSIRFKGLAAMDGNGYQNFEVADSLEDL
;
A
#
# COMPACT_ATOMS: atom_id res chain seq x y z
N MET A 1 -10.29 71.28 21.25
CA MET A 1 -10.54 72.04 20.00
C MET A 1 -9.54 71.58 18.95
N ALA A 2 -9.83 71.40 17.67
CA ALA A 2 -11.04 71.13 16.91
C ALA A 2 -10.51 70.69 15.53
N ASN A 3 -11.23 69.76 14.91
CA ASN A 3 -11.09 69.23 13.57
C ASN A 3 -10.45 70.14 12.51
N PHE A 4 -9.59 69.55 11.67
CA PHE A 4 -9.70 69.75 10.22
C PHE A 4 -9.76 68.38 9.53
N ILE A 5 -10.99 67.94 9.30
CA ILE A 5 -11.35 66.89 8.36
C ILE A 5 -11.23 67.52 6.97
N THR A 6 -10.26 67.11 6.18
CA THR A 6 -10.29 67.30 4.74
C THR A 6 -10.97 66.09 4.11
N SER A 7 -12.13 66.40 3.55
CA SER A 7 -12.97 65.57 2.70
C SER A 7 -12.20 65.04 1.50
N GLY A 8 -12.05 63.71 1.43
CA GLY A 8 -11.62 62.98 0.25
C GLY A 8 -12.68 61.96 -0.17
N SER A 9 -13.45 62.31 -1.21
CA SER A 9 -14.07 61.41 -2.19
C SER A 9 -14.85 60.19 -1.64
N GLY A 10 -16.15 60.36 -1.48
CA GLY A 10 -17.09 59.29 -1.15
C GLY A 10 -17.32 58.31 -2.30
N GLY A 11 -16.74 57.11 -2.16
CA GLY A 11 -17.38 55.87 -2.62
C GLY A 11 -18.10 55.21 -1.43
N PRO A 12 -19.11 54.36 -1.66
CA PRO A 12 -19.75 53.62 -0.57
C PRO A 12 -18.68 52.81 0.18
N ARG A 13 -18.52 53.06 1.48
CA ARG A 13 -17.63 52.25 2.32
C ARG A 13 -18.20 50.84 2.37
N GLU A 14 -17.57 49.91 1.66
CA GLU A 14 -17.93 48.49 1.70
C GLU A 14 -17.96 48.01 3.15
N SER A 15 -19.06 47.32 3.48
CA SER A 15 -19.24 46.74 4.79
C SER A 15 -18.20 45.64 5.04
N LEU A 16 -17.90 45.37 6.32
CA LEU A 16 -17.00 44.27 6.70
C LEU A 16 -17.48 42.92 6.15
N VAL A 17 -18.81 42.75 6.03
CA VAL A 17 -19.44 41.55 5.48
C VAL A 17 -19.13 41.40 3.98
N GLU A 18 -19.29 42.46 3.20
CA GLU A 18 -18.97 42.46 1.77
C GLU A 18 -17.48 42.21 1.52
N ARG A 19 -16.62 42.81 2.34
CA ARG A 19 -15.17 42.62 2.26
C ARG A 19 -14.77 41.17 2.57
N GLN A 20 -15.33 40.57 3.62
CA GLN A 20 -15.08 39.15 3.93
C GLN A 20 -15.61 38.22 2.84
N ALA A 21 -16.78 38.53 2.26
CA ALA A 21 -17.36 37.75 1.16
C ALA A 21 -16.44 37.76 -0.08
N LYS A 22 -15.81 38.90 -0.41
CA LYS A 22 -14.83 38.97 -1.50
C LYS A 22 -13.59 38.12 -1.24
N ILE A 23 -13.04 38.16 -0.03
CA ILE A 23 -11.91 37.30 0.33
C ILE A 23 -12.31 35.82 0.24
N ASN A 24 -13.48 35.46 0.77
CA ASN A 24 -13.96 34.08 0.74
C ASN A 24 -14.18 33.58 -0.69
N ALA A 25 -14.73 34.43 -1.57
CA ALA A 25 -14.91 34.10 -2.97
C ALA A 25 -13.56 33.83 -3.66
N ALA A 26 -12.58 34.73 -3.46
CA ALA A 26 -11.24 34.58 -4.01
C ALA A 26 -10.46 33.38 -3.44
N CYS A 27 -10.77 32.96 -2.21
CA CYS A 27 -10.13 31.83 -1.54
C CYS A 27 -10.91 30.51 -1.62
N SER A 28 -12.05 30.48 -2.29
CA SER A 28 -12.96 29.33 -2.32
C SER A 28 -12.25 28.02 -2.75
N SER A 29 -11.43 28.08 -3.80
CA SER A 29 -10.63 26.96 -4.29
C SER A 29 -9.60 26.47 -3.27
N PHE A 30 -8.97 27.37 -2.49
CA PHE A 30 -8.03 26.99 -1.44
C PHE A 30 -8.73 26.25 -0.29
N ILE A 31 -9.92 26.72 0.09
CA ILE A 31 -10.73 26.06 1.12
C ILE A 31 -11.12 24.66 0.66
N GLN A 32 -11.52 24.50 -0.60
CA GLN A 32 -11.90 23.20 -1.17
C GLN A 32 -10.74 22.19 -1.24
N ILE A 33 -9.49 22.65 -1.36
CA ILE A 33 -8.33 21.76 -1.34
C ILE A 33 -7.81 21.44 0.08
N GLY A 34 -8.37 22.06 1.13
CA GLY A 34 -8.11 21.70 2.53
C GLY A 34 -7.56 22.83 3.42
N PHE A 35 -7.47 24.07 2.92
CA PHE A 35 -7.12 25.21 3.77
C PHE A 35 -8.28 25.59 4.70
N ARG A 36 -7.94 25.95 5.93
CA ARG A 36 -8.91 26.37 6.94
C ARG A 36 -9.50 27.76 6.59
N PRO A 37 -10.83 27.94 6.57
CA PRO A 37 -11.44 29.24 6.28
C PRO A 37 -10.97 30.38 7.20
N GLU A 38 -10.65 30.05 8.45
CA GLU A 38 -10.21 31.01 9.47
C GLU A 38 -8.90 31.72 9.08
N LEU A 39 -8.07 31.07 8.25
CA LEU A 39 -6.84 31.64 7.70
C LEU A 39 -7.11 32.87 6.84
N PHE A 40 -8.28 32.91 6.19
CA PHE A 40 -8.67 33.96 5.26
C PHE A 40 -9.65 34.96 5.89
N SER A 41 -9.81 34.94 7.21
CA SER A 41 -10.60 35.94 7.92
C SER A 41 -9.92 37.31 7.89
N LEU A 42 -10.68 38.39 7.73
CA LEU A 42 -10.17 39.77 7.73
C LEU A 42 -9.31 40.07 8.95
N ASN A 43 -9.76 39.63 10.13
CA ASN A 43 -8.99 39.75 11.37
C ASN A 43 -7.63 39.06 11.27
N ASN A 44 -7.59 37.84 10.73
CA ASN A 44 -6.33 37.12 10.57
C ASN A 44 -5.41 37.81 9.55
N LEU A 45 -5.95 38.30 8.43
CA LEU A 45 -5.16 39.07 7.44
C LEU A 45 -4.53 40.31 8.07
N HIS A 46 -5.34 41.10 8.79
CA HIS A 46 -4.91 42.37 9.39
C HIS A 46 -3.90 42.14 10.53
N ASN A 47 -4.11 41.09 11.35
CA ASN A 47 -3.16 40.69 12.39
C ASN A 47 -1.78 40.30 11.83
N HIS A 48 -1.72 39.88 10.56
CA HIS A 48 -0.50 39.55 9.86
C HIS A 48 0.02 40.68 8.95
N GLY A 49 -0.55 41.90 9.07
CA GLY A 49 -0.09 43.09 8.36
C GLY A 49 -0.57 43.22 6.91
N TYR A 50 -1.54 42.40 6.48
CA TYR A 50 -2.10 42.49 5.13
C TYR A 50 -3.34 43.38 5.11
N THR A 51 -3.43 44.25 4.10
CA THR A 51 -4.70 44.86 3.70
C THR A 51 -5.44 43.91 2.76
N ASP A 52 -6.76 44.04 2.67
CA ASP A 52 -7.59 43.23 1.77
C ASP A 52 -7.09 43.27 0.32
N THR A 53 -6.73 44.47 -0.15
CA THR A 53 -6.19 44.70 -1.50
C THR A 53 -4.85 43.99 -1.70
N LYS A 54 -3.90 44.16 -0.77
CA LYS A 54 -2.59 43.51 -0.84
C LYS A 54 -2.71 41.98 -0.82
N PHE A 55 -3.64 41.45 -0.04
CA PHE A 55 -3.88 40.02 0.02
C PHE A 55 -4.52 39.49 -1.27
N LEU A 56 -5.50 40.21 -1.83
CA LEU A 56 -6.10 39.82 -3.11
C LEU A 56 -5.07 39.83 -4.25
N GLU A 57 -4.21 40.85 -4.32
CA GLU A 57 -3.08 40.90 -5.27
C GLU A 57 -2.07 39.77 -5.03
N LEU A 58 -1.90 39.34 -3.78
CA LEU A 58 -1.05 38.20 -3.45
C LEU A 58 -1.59 36.92 -4.09
N ILE A 59 -2.88 36.62 -3.96
CA ILE A 59 -3.46 35.36 -4.42
C ILE A 59 -3.93 35.38 -5.88
N GLN A 60 -4.11 36.56 -6.47
CA GLN A 60 -4.66 36.75 -7.83
C GLN A 60 -4.02 35.84 -8.90
N PRO A 61 -2.68 35.65 -8.96
CA PRO A 61 -2.09 34.84 -10.02
C PRO A 61 -2.45 33.35 -9.94
N ILE A 62 -2.93 32.89 -8.78
CA ILE A 62 -3.15 31.47 -8.47
C ILE A 62 -4.65 31.21 -8.27
N SER A 63 -5.45 32.23 -7.95
CA SER A 63 -6.92 32.12 -7.82
C SER A 63 -7.62 31.77 -9.14
N PHE A 64 -6.95 31.91 -10.29
CA PHE A 64 -7.48 31.55 -11.61
C PHE A 64 -7.23 30.09 -12.01
N ILE A 65 -6.70 29.24 -11.13
CA ILE A 65 -6.51 27.81 -11.42
C ILE A 65 -7.83 27.06 -11.10
N PRO A 66 -8.66 26.70 -12.10
CA PRO A 66 -9.94 26.01 -11.86
C PRO A 66 -9.75 24.53 -11.50
N ASP A 67 -8.61 23.92 -11.82
CA ASP A 67 -8.34 22.53 -11.48
C ASP A 67 -7.86 22.40 -10.02
N LEU A 68 -8.78 21.99 -9.15
CA LEU A 68 -8.52 21.73 -7.73
C LEU A 68 -7.48 20.63 -7.50
N CYS A 69 -7.36 19.65 -8.40
CA CYS A 69 -6.34 18.62 -8.30
C CYS A 69 -4.96 19.17 -8.63
N ALA A 70 -4.83 19.98 -9.68
CA ALA A 70 -3.59 20.67 -9.99
C ALA A 70 -3.18 21.59 -8.83
N LEU A 71 -4.11 22.41 -8.33
CA LEU A 71 -3.87 23.30 -7.20
C LEU A 71 -3.40 22.53 -5.96
N ARG A 72 -4.04 21.40 -5.63
CA ARG A 72 -3.64 20.53 -4.51
C ARG A 72 -2.23 19.95 -4.70
N SER A 73 -1.90 19.48 -5.91
CA SER A 73 -0.56 18.96 -6.23
C SER A 73 0.52 20.03 -6.07
N PHE A 74 0.26 21.28 -6.48
CA PHE A 74 1.20 22.38 -6.30
C PHE A 74 1.52 22.65 -4.83
N PHE A 75 0.50 22.72 -3.98
CA PHE A 75 0.71 22.91 -2.55
C PHE A 75 1.41 21.72 -1.88
N ASN A 76 1.19 20.49 -2.36
CA ASN A 76 1.92 19.31 -1.88
C ASN A 76 3.40 19.33 -2.28
N ILE A 77 3.72 19.70 -3.52
CA ILE A 77 5.12 19.83 -4.00
C ILE A 77 5.84 20.93 -3.22
N ALA A 78 5.21 22.09 -3.05
CA ALA A 78 5.77 23.18 -2.26
C ALA A 78 6.01 22.77 -0.80
N ARG A 79 5.13 21.91 -0.24
CA ARG A 79 5.27 21.33 1.10
C ARG A 79 6.50 20.43 1.24
N GLU A 80 6.85 19.70 0.18
CA GLU A 80 7.94 18.74 0.16
C GLU A 80 9.30 19.36 -0.21
N SER A 81 9.32 20.56 -0.83
CA SER A 81 10.52 21.19 -1.39
C SER A 81 11.38 22.01 -0.39
N VAL A 82 11.60 21.53 0.83
CA VAL A 82 12.69 22.01 1.74
C VAL A 82 12.53 23.43 2.34
N TYR A 83 11.37 24.09 2.27
CA TYR A 83 11.16 25.43 2.87
C TYR A 83 10.38 25.46 4.21
N TYR A 84 10.30 24.34 4.94
CA TYR A 84 9.58 24.27 6.22
C TYR A 84 10.53 24.04 7.39
N PRO A 85 10.85 25.06 8.20
CA PRO A 85 11.27 24.85 9.57
C PRO A 85 10.12 24.16 10.31
N SER A 86 10.43 23.06 10.98
CA SER A 86 9.53 22.12 11.69
C SER A 86 8.61 22.72 12.78
N ALA A 87 8.56 24.04 12.94
CA ALA A 87 7.88 24.73 14.04
C ALA A 87 6.56 25.41 13.67
N THR A 88 6.17 25.48 12.38
CA THR A 88 4.87 26.09 11.99
C THR A 88 3.82 25.02 11.70
N PRO A 89 2.55 25.21 12.13
CA PRO A 89 1.48 24.29 11.81
C PRO A 89 1.38 24.09 10.28
N PRO A 90 1.12 22.85 9.80
CA PRO A 90 1.13 22.53 8.37
C PRO A 90 0.17 23.36 7.52
N ASN A 91 -0.80 24.06 8.15
CA ASN A 91 -1.78 24.94 7.51
C ASN A 91 -1.76 26.36 8.11
N GLY A 92 -0.60 26.92 8.47
CA GLY A 92 -0.48 28.30 8.98
C GLY A 92 -0.57 29.37 7.87
N PHE A 93 -1.01 30.58 8.22
CA PHE A 93 -1.12 31.70 7.28
C PHE A 93 0.22 32.06 6.62
N PHE A 94 1.31 32.08 7.38
CA PHE A 94 2.65 32.31 6.83
C PHE A 94 3.09 31.21 5.85
N ASN A 95 2.73 29.96 6.10
CA ASN A 95 3.04 28.85 5.20
C ASN A 95 2.30 28.98 3.87
N PHE A 96 1.03 29.42 3.93
CA PHE A 96 0.28 29.77 2.74
C PHE A 96 0.95 30.91 1.96
N VAL A 97 1.26 32.04 2.62
CA VAL A 97 1.89 33.20 2.00
C VAL A 97 3.25 32.86 1.38
N ASN A 98 4.10 32.12 2.10
CA ASN A 98 5.43 31.71 1.62
C ASN A 98 5.32 30.81 0.39
N CYS A 99 4.36 29.87 0.39
CA CYS A 99 4.08 29.03 -0.76
C CYS A 99 3.63 29.85 -1.98
N ILE A 100 2.74 30.83 -1.78
CA ILE A 100 2.31 31.75 -2.83
C ILE A 100 3.48 32.58 -3.37
N ASN A 101 4.35 33.10 -2.50
CA ASN A 101 5.52 33.89 -2.91
C ASN A 101 6.58 33.05 -3.64
N TRP A 102 6.81 31.81 -3.19
CA TRP A 102 7.68 30.87 -3.88
C TRP A 102 7.13 30.57 -5.28
N MET A 103 5.82 30.27 -5.39
CA MET A 103 5.17 30.07 -6.68
C MET A 103 5.33 31.29 -7.58
N LYS A 104 5.09 32.51 -7.08
CA LYS A 104 5.31 33.74 -7.85
C LYS A 104 6.75 33.89 -8.34
N SER A 105 7.73 33.53 -7.50
CA SER A 105 9.16 33.64 -7.82
C SER A 105 9.57 32.63 -8.90
N GLU A 106 9.14 31.37 -8.77
CA GLU A 106 9.36 30.32 -9.78
C GLU A 106 8.64 30.64 -11.10
N LEU A 107 7.40 31.11 -11.04
CA LEU A 107 6.63 31.56 -12.20
C LEU A 107 7.37 32.72 -12.90
N SER A 108 7.84 33.71 -12.14
CA SER A 108 8.56 34.86 -12.69
C SER A 108 9.91 34.47 -13.31
N ALA A 109 10.65 33.56 -12.67
CA ALA A 109 11.93 33.06 -13.18
C ALA A 109 11.76 32.29 -14.49
N LYS A 110 10.73 31.45 -14.60
CA LYS A 110 10.41 30.74 -15.86
C LYS A 110 9.92 31.69 -16.94
N MET A 111 9.06 32.66 -16.59
CA MET A 111 8.57 33.67 -17.54
C MET A 111 9.70 34.52 -18.12
N GLN A 112 10.68 34.92 -17.31
CA GLN A 112 11.85 35.69 -17.78
C GLN A 112 12.76 34.85 -18.67
N LYS A 113 12.93 33.57 -18.36
CA LYS A 113 13.81 32.66 -19.13
C LYS A 113 13.22 32.29 -20.49
N GLU A 114 11.89 32.21 -20.60
CA GLU A 114 11.20 31.69 -21.79
C GLU A 114 10.37 32.74 -22.54
N GLY A 115 10.32 33.99 -22.08
CA GLY A 115 9.59 35.08 -22.75
C GLY A 115 8.08 34.86 -22.86
N MET A 116 7.51 34.06 -21.96
CA MET A 116 6.10 33.63 -22.02
C MET A 116 5.16 34.52 -21.22
N SER A 117 3.93 34.69 -21.73
CA SER A 117 2.85 35.34 -20.99
C SER A 117 2.25 34.40 -19.94
N VAL A 118 1.59 34.97 -18.92
CA VAL A 118 0.87 34.23 -17.87
C VAL A 118 -0.15 33.24 -18.45
N VAL A 119 -0.77 33.60 -19.58
CA VAL A 119 -1.74 32.76 -20.30
C VAL A 119 -1.06 31.56 -20.96
N ALA A 120 0.14 31.72 -21.53
CA ALA A 120 0.90 30.64 -22.14
C ALA A 120 1.37 29.62 -21.08
N LEU A 121 1.78 30.09 -19.91
CA LEU A 121 2.21 29.24 -18.81
C LEU A 121 1.05 28.47 -18.16
N ALA A 122 -0.10 29.13 -17.95
CA ALA A 122 -1.32 28.44 -17.50
C ALA A 122 -1.71 27.32 -18.48
N ARG A 123 -1.59 27.58 -19.78
CA ARG A 123 -1.86 26.57 -20.83
C ARG A 123 -0.89 25.40 -20.77
N ILE A 124 0.40 25.64 -20.57
CA ILE A 124 1.40 24.57 -20.37
C ILE A 124 1.08 23.73 -19.13
N LEU A 125 0.66 24.35 -18.02
CA LEU A 125 0.26 23.61 -16.82
C LEU A 125 -1.00 22.76 -17.04
N PHE A 126 -1.97 23.26 -17.81
CA PHE A 126 -3.14 22.48 -18.23
C PHE A 126 -2.75 21.32 -19.16
N ASP A 127 -1.89 21.59 -20.13
CA ASP A 127 -1.40 20.59 -21.08
C ASP A 127 -0.57 19.51 -20.37
N TYR A 128 0.05 19.84 -19.24
CA TYR A 128 0.74 18.87 -18.38
C TYR A 128 -0.21 18.09 -17.44
N ALA A 129 -1.33 18.70 -17.01
CA ALA A 129 -2.32 18.08 -16.13
C ALA A 129 -3.20 17.04 -16.85
N ALA A 130 -3.50 17.25 -18.13
CA ALA A 130 -4.31 16.33 -18.94
C ALA A 130 -3.70 14.90 -19.05
N PRO A 131 -2.43 14.71 -19.45
CA PRO A 131 -1.82 13.38 -19.52
C PRO A 131 -1.68 12.74 -18.12
N LEU A 132 -1.36 13.52 -17.09
CA LEU A 132 -1.31 13.02 -15.71
C LEU A 132 -2.66 12.47 -15.24
N THR A 133 -3.77 13.15 -15.59
CA THR A 133 -5.11 12.68 -15.27
C THR A 133 -5.43 11.36 -15.98
N GLN A 134 -5.01 11.19 -17.22
CA GLN A 134 -5.20 9.95 -17.96
C GLN A 134 -4.37 8.79 -17.37
N VAL A 135 -3.10 9.04 -17.06
CA VAL A 135 -2.21 8.07 -16.40
C VAL A 135 -2.80 7.67 -15.04
N ARG A 136 -3.30 8.63 -14.26
CA ARG A 136 -3.94 8.36 -12.97
C ARG A 136 -5.17 7.47 -13.10
N LYS A 137 -6.04 7.72 -14.09
CA LYS A 137 -7.21 6.87 -14.35
C LYS A 137 -6.79 5.44 -14.71
N ARG A 138 -5.76 5.29 -15.55
CA ARG A 138 -5.19 3.99 -15.91
C ARG A 138 -4.64 3.24 -14.68
N ILE A 139 -3.87 3.92 -13.85
CA ILE A 139 -3.35 3.32 -12.60
C ILE A 139 -4.52 2.90 -11.69
N GLN A 140 -5.56 3.72 -11.58
CA GLN A 140 -6.74 3.39 -10.78
C GLN A 140 -7.49 2.16 -11.30
N SER A 141 -7.62 2.00 -12.62
CA SER A 141 -8.22 0.79 -13.20
C SER A 141 -7.35 -0.44 -12.97
N GLU A 142 -6.02 -0.34 -13.14
CA GLU A 142 -5.10 -1.45 -12.89
C GLU A 142 -5.13 -1.88 -11.41
N ILE A 143 -5.20 -0.94 -10.46
CA ILE A 143 -5.37 -1.24 -9.03
C ILE A 143 -6.69 -1.98 -8.77
N HIS A 144 -7.77 -1.59 -9.45
CA HIS A 144 -9.07 -2.23 -9.27
C HIS A 144 -9.04 -3.68 -9.77
N GLU A 145 -8.50 -3.90 -10.97
CA GLU A 145 -8.35 -5.24 -11.57
C GLU A 145 -7.47 -6.16 -10.70
N LEU A 146 -6.34 -5.64 -10.20
CA LEU A 146 -5.47 -6.39 -9.29
C LEU A 146 -6.18 -6.81 -8.00
N LYS A 147 -7.05 -5.96 -7.45
CA LYS A 147 -7.85 -6.30 -6.27
C LYS A 147 -8.88 -7.39 -6.56
N GLU A 148 -9.55 -7.34 -7.71
CA GLU A 148 -10.47 -8.40 -8.12
C GLU A 148 -9.74 -9.73 -8.27
N ARG A 149 -8.56 -9.72 -8.93
CA ARG A 149 -7.75 -10.92 -9.10
C ARG A 149 -7.24 -11.48 -7.77
N GLN A 150 -6.86 -10.61 -6.84
CA GLN A 150 -6.48 -11.03 -5.49
C GLN A 150 -7.62 -11.77 -4.79
N MET A 151 -8.84 -11.20 -4.79
CA MET A 151 -10.00 -11.84 -4.17
C MET A 151 -10.32 -13.20 -4.80
N GLU A 152 -10.21 -13.31 -6.13
CA GLU A 152 -10.42 -14.57 -6.84
C GLU A 152 -9.40 -15.64 -6.40
N LEU A 153 -8.11 -15.29 -6.34
CA LEU A 153 -7.05 -16.20 -5.92
C LEU A 153 -7.19 -16.61 -4.45
N GLU A 154 -7.60 -15.70 -3.57
CA GLU A 154 -7.90 -16.01 -2.17
C GLU A 154 -9.07 -17.00 -2.05
N ALA A 155 -10.13 -16.82 -2.84
CA ALA A 155 -11.26 -17.74 -2.89
C ALA A 155 -10.85 -19.12 -3.45
N GLN A 156 -10.02 -19.16 -4.50
CA GLN A 156 -9.48 -20.41 -5.04
C GLN A 156 -8.58 -21.11 -4.01
N SER A 157 -7.70 -20.38 -3.33
CA SER A 157 -6.85 -20.91 -2.26
C SER A 157 -7.68 -21.49 -1.11
N ALA A 158 -8.74 -20.79 -0.69
CA ALA A 158 -9.64 -21.29 0.35
C ALA A 158 -10.35 -22.58 -0.07
N ARG A 159 -10.79 -22.68 -1.34
CA ARG A 159 -11.39 -23.90 -1.90
C ARG A 159 -10.39 -25.06 -1.92
N ILE A 160 -9.16 -24.82 -2.39
CA ILE A 160 -8.08 -25.82 -2.40
C ILE A 160 -7.77 -26.29 -0.98
N SER A 161 -7.64 -25.38 -0.02
CA SER A 161 -7.39 -25.74 1.38
C SER A 161 -8.51 -26.58 1.97
N ALA A 162 -9.77 -26.26 1.68
CA ALA A 162 -10.92 -27.05 2.12
C ALA A 162 -10.93 -28.45 1.48
N ASP A 163 -10.67 -28.55 0.18
CA ASP A 163 -10.59 -29.83 -0.54
C ASP A 163 -9.43 -30.70 -0.01
N LEU A 164 -8.25 -30.13 0.22
CA LEU A 164 -7.12 -30.83 0.82
C LEU A 164 -7.42 -31.32 2.23
N LYS A 165 -8.05 -30.51 3.08
CA LYS A 165 -8.50 -30.94 4.42
C LYS A 165 -9.49 -32.09 4.33
N LEU A 166 -10.39 -32.05 3.35
CA LEU A 166 -11.39 -33.10 3.14
C LEU A 166 -10.82 -34.39 2.54
N LYS A 167 -9.74 -34.33 1.75
CA LYS A 167 -9.13 -35.51 1.13
C LYS A 167 -8.07 -36.16 2.02
N LEU A 168 -7.24 -35.34 2.65
CA LEU A 168 -6.11 -35.79 3.48
C LEU A 168 -6.53 -36.03 4.93
N GLY A 169 -7.60 -35.38 5.39
CA GLY A 169 -8.12 -35.54 6.75
C GLY A 169 -7.04 -35.31 7.82
N PRO A 170 -6.77 -36.28 8.71
CA PRO A 170 -5.73 -36.16 9.72
C PRO A 170 -4.31 -35.96 9.16
N LEU A 171 -4.03 -36.36 7.91
CA LEU A 171 -2.73 -36.14 7.27
C LEU A 171 -2.50 -34.67 6.91
N TYR A 172 -3.55 -33.86 6.79
CA TYR A 172 -3.42 -32.41 6.53
C TYR A 172 -2.62 -31.69 7.63
N GLY A 173 -2.59 -32.25 8.85
CA GLY A 173 -1.81 -31.71 9.97
C GLY A 173 -0.33 -32.11 9.97
N TYR A 174 0.16 -32.79 8.92
CA TYR A 174 1.59 -33.04 8.77
C TYR A 174 2.32 -31.73 8.45
N GLU A 175 3.26 -31.37 9.30
CA GLU A 175 4.18 -30.26 9.07
C GLU A 175 5.51 -30.83 8.60
N GLU A 176 6.02 -30.31 7.48
CA GLU A 176 7.38 -30.65 7.05
C GLU A 176 8.41 -30.17 8.10
N PRO A 177 9.52 -30.90 8.26
CA PRO A 177 10.60 -30.46 9.14
C PRO A 177 11.15 -29.10 8.67
N SER A 178 11.41 -28.21 9.62
CA SER A 178 12.01 -26.91 9.33
C SER A 178 13.40 -27.05 8.70
N ILE A 179 13.90 -26.01 8.02
CA ILE A 179 15.24 -26.04 7.42
C ILE A 179 16.35 -26.31 8.45
N ALA A 180 16.17 -25.86 9.70
CA ALA A 180 17.11 -26.11 10.78
C ALA A 180 17.11 -27.59 11.19
N GLU A 181 15.92 -28.19 11.35
CA GLU A 181 15.77 -29.62 11.63
C GLU A 181 16.30 -30.47 10.47
N MET A 182 16.07 -30.04 9.24
CA MET A 182 16.60 -30.66 8.04
C MET A 182 18.13 -30.66 8.03
N ARG A 183 18.77 -29.52 8.33
CA ARG A 183 20.25 -29.44 8.41
C ARG A 183 20.81 -30.36 9.49
N VAL A 184 20.23 -30.34 10.69
CA VAL A 184 20.68 -31.18 11.80
C VAL A 184 20.46 -32.66 11.51
N GLY A 185 19.27 -33.03 11.03
CA GLY A 185 18.92 -34.40 10.69
C GLY A 185 19.77 -34.96 9.56
N SER A 186 20.03 -34.17 8.51
CA SER A 186 20.89 -34.55 7.39
C SER A 186 22.34 -34.75 7.82
N TYR A 187 22.86 -33.89 8.70
CA TYR A 187 24.19 -34.09 9.28
C TYR A 187 24.27 -35.37 10.13
N LEU A 188 23.24 -35.68 10.94
CA LEU A 188 23.21 -36.91 11.72
C LEU A 188 23.17 -38.17 10.83
N LEU A 189 22.48 -38.09 9.69
CA LEU A 189 22.47 -39.14 8.68
C LEU A 189 23.85 -39.33 8.05
N TYR A 190 24.49 -38.22 7.67
CA TYR A 190 25.85 -38.22 7.15
C TYR A 190 26.86 -38.83 8.13
N VAL A 191 26.81 -38.47 9.41
CA VAL A 191 27.70 -39.03 10.44
C VAL A 191 27.50 -40.55 10.54
N LYS A 192 26.25 -41.03 10.50
CA LYS A 192 25.95 -42.47 10.52
C LYS A 192 26.50 -43.18 9.28
N ASP A 193 26.35 -42.59 8.09
CA ASP A 193 26.90 -43.13 6.85
C ASP A 193 28.44 -43.17 6.87
N CYS A 194 29.10 -42.13 7.39
CA CYS A 194 30.55 -42.10 7.57
C CYS A 194 31.04 -43.22 8.51
N ILE A 195 30.38 -43.40 9.66
CA ILE A 195 30.70 -44.47 10.60
C ILE A 195 30.54 -45.84 9.92
N TYR A 196 29.45 -46.04 9.19
CA TYR A 196 29.20 -47.29 8.46
C TYR A 196 30.30 -47.58 7.42
N ARG A 197 30.82 -46.54 6.76
CA ARG A 197 31.91 -46.63 5.78
C ARG A 197 33.31 -46.65 6.39
N GLY A 198 33.44 -46.51 7.71
CA GLY A 198 34.74 -46.43 8.40
C GLY A 198 35.50 -45.13 8.15
N ILE A 199 34.81 -44.05 7.78
CA ILE A 199 35.40 -42.73 7.49
C ILE A 199 35.03 -41.75 8.61
N THR A 200 35.91 -40.78 8.90
CA THR A 200 35.62 -39.71 9.87
C THR A 200 34.79 -38.61 9.22
N ALA A 201 33.64 -38.29 9.83
CA ALA A 201 32.78 -37.20 9.36
C ALA A 201 33.44 -35.82 9.53
N THR A 202 33.29 -34.96 8.52
CA THR A 202 33.75 -33.57 8.58
C THR A 202 32.93 -32.79 9.64
N PRO A 203 33.55 -31.92 10.45
CA PRO A 203 32.84 -31.17 11.51
C PRO A 203 31.74 -30.24 10.99
N LYS A 204 30.70 -30.07 11.81
CA LYS A 204 29.44 -29.33 11.57
C LYS A 204 29.56 -27.84 11.19
N PHE A 205 30.74 -27.23 11.24
CA PHE A 205 30.90 -25.76 11.18
C PHE A 205 31.06 -25.16 9.77
N ASP A 206 30.96 -25.96 8.72
CA ASP A 206 30.95 -25.48 7.33
C ASP A 206 29.51 -25.39 6.81
N GLU A 207 29.01 -24.16 6.61
CA GLU A 207 27.67 -23.89 6.08
C GLU A 207 27.47 -24.45 4.66
N MET A 208 28.53 -24.42 3.83
CA MET A 208 28.47 -24.91 2.46
C MET A 208 28.37 -26.44 2.45
N ALA A 209 29.07 -27.12 3.36
CA ALA A 209 28.93 -28.54 3.57
C ALA A 209 27.53 -28.91 4.07
N CYS A 210 26.93 -28.12 4.97
CA CYS A 210 25.59 -28.39 5.48
C CYS A 210 24.49 -28.28 4.41
N ALA A 211 24.62 -27.36 3.44
CA ALA A 211 23.69 -27.26 2.33
C ALA A 211 23.73 -28.52 1.44
N ASN A 212 24.94 -28.95 1.04
CA ASN A 212 25.13 -30.17 0.24
C ASN A 212 24.60 -31.42 0.96
N LEU A 213 24.71 -31.49 2.30
CA LEU A 213 24.17 -32.60 3.06
C LEU A 213 22.64 -32.64 3.07
N VAL A 214 21.96 -31.49 3.07
CA VAL A 214 20.51 -31.43 2.94
C VAL A 214 20.07 -31.93 1.56
N ASP A 215 20.83 -31.63 0.51
CA ASP A 215 20.51 -32.12 -0.84
C ASP A 215 20.68 -33.65 -0.94
N VAL A 216 21.71 -34.22 -0.29
CA VAL A 216 22.00 -35.65 -0.32
C VAL A 216 21.10 -36.46 0.63
N PHE A 217 20.90 -35.99 1.86
CA PHE A 217 20.20 -36.74 2.92
C PHE A 217 18.81 -36.20 3.28
N GLY A 218 18.40 -35.07 2.71
CA GLY A 218 17.13 -34.43 3.05
C GLY A 218 15.91 -35.30 2.74
N GLY A 219 15.92 -36.05 1.64
CA GLY A 219 14.85 -37.01 1.32
C GLY A 219 14.66 -38.06 2.41
N ALA A 220 15.76 -38.71 2.82
CA ALA A 220 15.74 -39.70 3.89
C ALA A 220 15.36 -39.09 5.26
N MET A 221 15.69 -37.82 5.50
CA MET A 221 15.21 -37.10 6.69
C MET A 221 13.68 -36.94 6.63
N LYS A 222 13.14 -36.38 5.54
CA LYS A 222 11.71 -36.17 5.37
C LYS A 222 10.92 -37.46 5.54
N GLU A 223 11.40 -38.55 4.96
CA GLU A 223 10.81 -39.88 5.10
C GLU A 223 10.78 -40.33 6.57
N ARG A 224 11.90 -40.25 7.30
CA ARG A 224 11.93 -40.56 8.74
C ARG A 224 11.01 -39.67 9.56
N HIS A 225 10.89 -38.39 9.20
CA HIS A 225 9.99 -37.45 9.85
C HIS A 225 8.52 -37.87 9.62
N LEU A 226 8.17 -38.23 8.39
CA LEU A 226 6.85 -38.74 8.04
C LEU A 226 6.53 -40.05 8.76
N ILE A 227 7.44 -41.03 8.74
CA ILE A 227 7.28 -42.31 9.46
C ILE A 227 7.04 -42.06 10.95
N LYS A 228 7.79 -41.15 11.57
CA LYS A 228 7.59 -40.76 12.97
C LYS A 228 6.21 -40.13 13.20
N PHE A 229 5.75 -39.29 12.29
CA PHE A 229 4.43 -38.69 12.34
C PHE A 229 3.31 -39.75 12.23
N LEU A 230 3.45 -40.71 11.32
CA LEU A 230 2.49 -41.80 11.09
C LEU A 230 2.46 -42.83 12.23
N ASN A 231 3.59 -43.05 12.91
CA ASN A 231 3.71 -44.03 13.99
C ASN A 231 3.29 -43.52 15.39
N ASP A 232 2.87 -42.26 15.52
CA ASP A 232 2.26 -41.79 16.76
C ASP A 232 0.95 -42.58 17.02
N PRO A 233 0.80 -43.30 18.16
CA PRO A 233 -0.34 -44.22 18.36
C PRO A 233 -1.70 -43.54 18.29
N VAL A 234 -1.81 -42.29 18.75
CA VAL A 234 -3.05 -41.53 18.75
C VAL A 234 -3.39 -41.07 17.33
N ARG A 235 -2.41 -40.56 16.59
CA ARG A 235 -2.59 -40.15 15.19
C ARG A 235 -2.85 -41.33 14.28
N LYS A 236 -2.10 -42.42 14.41
CA LYS A 236 -2.27 -43.65 13.64
C LYS A 236 -3.72 -44.14 13.69
N LYS A 237 -4.27 -44.28 14.91
CA LYS A 237 -5.67 -44.67 15.10
C LYS A 237 -6.65 -43.68 14.43
N ARG A 238 -6.38 -42.37 14.50
CA ARG A 238 -7.22 -41.34 13.85
C ARG A 238 -7.17 -41.43 12.31
N ILE A 239 -5.97 -41.61 11.75
CA ILE A 239 -5.75 -41.80 10.31
C ILE A 239 -6.50 -43.03 9.83
N GLU A 240 -6.29 -44.18 10.49
CA GLU A 240 -6.97 -45.44 10.17
C GLU A 240 -8.49 -45.31 10.27
N THR A 241 -9.01 -44.72 11.35
CA THR A 241 -10.46 -44.51 11.54
C THR A 241 -11.05 -43.66 10.42
N TYR A 242 -10.35 -42.58 10.05
CA TYR A 242 -10.79 -41.66 9.02
C TYR A 242 -10.85 -42.34 7.63
N PHE A 243 -9.76 -42.97 7.19
CA PHE A 243 -9.73 -43.65 5.89
C PHE A 243 -10.67 -44.86 5.82
N ASN A 244 -10.82 -45.61 6.92
CA ASN A 244 -11.85 -46.65 7.00
C ASN A 244 -13.25 -46.05 6.85
N SER A 245 -13.55 -44.92 7.51
CA SER A 245 -14.86 -44.27 7.39
C SER A 245 -15.16 -43.78 5.96
N ILE A 246 -14.15 -43.37 5.20
CA ILE A 246 -14.28 -43.00 3.78
C ILE A 246 -14.53 -44.25 2.95
N ARG A 247 -13.76 -45.32 3.16
CA ARG A 247 -13.92 -46.60 2.45
C ARG A 247 -15.32 -47.18 2.61
N PHE A 248 -15.86 -47.19 3.84
CA PHE A 248 -17.22 -47.68 4.11
C PHE A 248 -18.30 -46.77 3.53
N LYS A 249 -18.10 -45.44 3.50
CA LYS A 249 -19.04 -44.50 2.86
C LYS A 249 -19.01 -44.60 1.32
N GLY A 250 -17.85 -44.88 0.72
CA GLY A 250 -17.71 -45.14 -0.71
C GLY A 250 -18.43 -46.42 -1.14
N LEU A 251 -18.32 -47.49 -0.35
CA LEU A 251 -19.02 -48.76 -0.58
C LEU A 251 -20.56 -48.60 -0.47
N ALA A 252 -21.04 -47.86 0.54
CA ALA A 252 -22.48 -47.60 0.71
C ALA A 252 -23.09 -46.73 -0.41
N ALA A 253 -22.28 -45.90 -1.09
CA ALA A 253 -22.71 -45.12 -2.24
C ALA A 253 -22.77 -45.96 -3.54
N MET A 254 -21.97 -47.02 -3.65
CA MET A 254 -21.94 -47.91 -4.81
C MET A 254 -23.12 -48.90 -4.88
N ASP A 255 -23.75 -49.24 -3.75
CA ASP A 255 -24.94 -50.09 -3.72
C ASP A 255 -26.25 -49.33 -4.06
N GLY A 256 -26.20 -48.00 -4.18
CA GLY A 256 -27.40 -47.15 -4.30
C GLY A 256 -27.54 -46.35 -5.60
N ASN A 257 -26.48 -46.12 -6.37
CA ASN A 257 -26.55 -45.42 -7.66
C ASN A 257 -25.35 -45.74 -8.54
N GLY A 258 -25.62 -46.17 -9.78
CA GLY A 258 -24.60 -46.45 -10.78
C GLY A 258 -23.72 -45.24 -11.11
N TYR A 259 -22.45 -45.55 -11.31
CA TYR A 259 -21.37 -44.74 -11.91
C TYR A 259 -20.95 -43.45 -11.20
N GLN A 260 -19.85 -43.56 -10.44
CA GLN A 260 -18.68 -42.68 -10.63
C GLN A 260 -17.42 -43.46 -10.21
N ASN A 261 -16.54 -43.70 -11.17
CA ASN A 261 -15.25 -44.38 -10.98
C ASN A 261 -14.38 -43.54 -10.03
N PHE A 262 -14.30 -43.96 -8.76
CA PHE A 262 -13.11 -43.73 -7.96
C PHE A 262 -12.24 -44.98 -8.12
N GLU A 263 -11.16 -44.88 -8.88
CA GLU A 263 -10.04 -45.81 -8.75
C GLU A 263 -9.48 -45.63 -7.34
N VAL A 264 -9.92 -46.47 -6.43
CA VAL A 264 -9.25 -46.67 -5.14
C VAL A 264 -8.10 -47.60 -5.44
N ALA A 265 -6.87 -47.10 -5.27
CA ALA A 265 -5.68 -47.93 -5.30
C ALA A 265 -5.85 -49.05 -4.26
N ASP A 266 -5.94 -50.29 -4.76
CA ASP A 266 -5.97 -51.47 -3.92
C ASP A 266 -4.58 -51.66 -3.30
N SER A 267 -4.57 -51.60 -1.97
CA SER A 267 -3.45 -51.84 -1.06
C SER A 267 -2.69 -50.59 -0.56
N LEU A 268 -2.61 -50.51 0.76
CA LEU A 268 -1.71 -49.66 1.55
C LEU A 268 -0.31 -50.32 1.69
N GLU A 269 -0.01 -51.34 0.87
CA GLU A 269 1.27 -52.05 0.90
C GLU A 269 2.31 -51.47 -0.08
N ASP A 270 1.91 -50.53 -0.94
CA ASP A 270 2.78 -49.86 -1.93
C ASP A 270 3.06 -48.37 -1.61
N LEU A 271 2.92 -47.93 -0.35
CA LEU A 271 3.41 -46.64 0.16
C LEU A 271 4.51 -46.85 1.20
#